data_AF-A0A821QJJ3-F1
#
_entry.id   AF-A0A821QJJ3-F1
#
_cell.length_a   1.000
_cell.length_b   1.000
_cell.length_c   1.000
_cell.angle_alpha   90.00
_cell.angle_beta   90.00
_cell.angle_gamma   90.00
#
_symmetry.space_group_name_H-M   'P 1'
#
loop_
_entity.id
_entity.type
_entity.pdbx_description
1 polymer ?
#
loop_
_entity_poly.entity_id
_entity_poly.type
_entity_poly.pdbx_seq_one_letter_code
_entity_poly.pdbx_strand_id
1 'polypeptide(L)'
;MNAKWLNKKALISYIEKNHDIVINPESMFDVQVKRIHEYKRQLLNALHVIHLYNRIKANPDSIQVPRTILFGGKAAPGYDKAKLIIKLINNIARVVNSDKDIGDKLKVLFIPNYSVSLAEKIIPASDLSEQISTAGLEASGTGNMKFALNGALTIGTLDGANVEILEEVGDDNIFIFGLKADEVAYMKQSGYSPIEYYNKSENLQKILNMIQYNIFSKNEPGVFQSIIDDLLHVDNYFVLADFENYISTQLLVEQTYLDKQSWNKKSILNVARIGKFSSDRTISEYAKDIWHISPYKI
;
A
#
# COMPACT_ATOMS: atom_id res chain seq x y z
N MET A 1 -2.76 -4.75 -22.79
CA MET A 1 -3.98 -5.06 -22.01
C MET A 1 -4.19 -6.54 -21.74
N ASN A 2 -3.85 -7.48 -22.64
CA ASN A 2 -3.97 -8.92 -22.34
C ASN A 2 -2.96 -9.42 -21.28
N ALA A 3 -1.72 -8.91 -21.30
CA ALA A 3 -0.65 -9.38 -20.41
C ALA A 3 -0.94 -9.19 -18.90
N LYS A 4 -1.41 -8.01 -18.47
CA LYS A 4 -1.76 -7.74 -17.06
C LYS A 4 -2.85 -8.68 -16.57
N TRP A 5 -3.89 -8.89 -17.38
CA TRP A 5 -4.98 -9.79 -17.05
C TRP A 5 -4.53 -11.25 -16.94
N LEU A 6 -3.64 -11.73 -17.82
CA LEU A 6 -3.05 -13.07 -17.72
C LEU A 6 -2.24 -13.23 -16.42
N ASN A 7 -1.47 -12.21 -16.03
CA ASN A 7 -0.74 -12.22 -14.76
C ASN A 7 -1.69 -12.26 -13.56
N LYS A 8 -2.77 -11.46 -13.58
CA LYS A 8 -3.81 -11.49 -12.54
C LYS A 8 -4.44 -12.87 -12.44
N LYS A 9 -4.80 -13.50 -13.55
CA LYS A 9 -5.33 -14.88 -13.56
C LYS A 9 -4.37 -15.89 -12.95
N ALA A 10 -3.08 -15.79 -13.25
CA ALA A 10 -2.07 -16.67 -12.66
C ALA A 10 -1.98 -16.48 -11.14
N LEU A 11 -2.06 -15.24 -10.65
CA LEU A 11 -2.07 -14.95 -9.22
C LEU A 11 -3.38 -15.40 -8.55
N ILE A 12 -4.53 -15.21 -9.18
CA ILE A 12 -5.84 -15.69 -8.69
C ILE A 12 -5.80 -17.20 -8.52
N SER A 13 -5.34 -17.93 -9.54
CA SER A 13 -5.22 -19.39 -9.49
C SER A 13 -4.32 -19.85 -8.34
N TYR A 14 -3.23 -19.10 -8.08
CA TYR A 14 -2.38 -19.35 -6.92
C TYR A 14 -3.10 -19.08 -5.60
N ILE A 15 -3.82 -17.96 -5.48
CA ILE A 15 -4.53 -17.56 -4.25
C ILE A 15 -5.64 -18.57 -3.93
N GLU A 16 -6.51 -18.86 -4.89
CA GLU A 16 -7.65 -19.77 -4.72
C GLU A 16 -7.20 -21.18 -4.32
N LYS A 17 -6.09 -21.67 -4.90
CA LYS A 17 -5.51 -22.97 -4.56
C LYS A 17 -4.95 -23.04 -3.13
N ASN A 18 -4.45 -21.94 -2.57
CA ASN A 18 -3.70 -21.95 -1.31
C ASN A 18 -4.39 -21.27 -0.13
N HIS A 19 -5.40 -20.44 -0.37
CA HIS A 19 -5.97 -19.54 0.64
C HIS A 19 -7.50 -19.58 0.76
N ASP A 20 -8.18 -20.41 -0.04
CA ASP A 20 -9.65 -20.59 0.01
C ASP A 20 -10.44 -19.27 -0.03
N ILE A 21 -9.98 -18.36 -0.89
CA ILE A 21 -10.61 -17.06 -1.14
C ILE A 21 -10.83 -16.93 -2.63
N VAL A 22 -12.09 -16.76 -3.03
CA VAL A 22 -12.47 -16.44 -4.41
C VAL A 22 -12.19 -14.96 -4.68
N ILE A 23 -11.49 -14.69 -5.77
CA ILE A 23 -11.07 -13.34 -6.15
C ILE A 23 -11.77 -12.93 -7.44
N ASN A 24 -12.41 -11.75 -7.41
CA ASN A 24 -12.96 -11.12 -8.61
C ASN A 24 -11.81 -10.73 -9.57
N PRO A 25 -11.72 -11.29 -10.79
CA PRO A 25 -10.64 -10.97 -11.73
C PRO A 25 -10.68 -9.54 -12.26
N GLU A 26 -11.85 -8.89 -12.21
CA GLU A 26 -12.05 -7.51 -12.65
C GLU A 26 -11.73 -6.48 -11.55
N SER A 27 -11.47 -6.93 -10.32
CA SER A 27 -11.09 -6.04 -9.23
C SER A 27 -9.70 -5.44 -9.46
N MET A 28 -9.48 -4.20 -9.02
CA MET A 28 -8.13 -3.64 -8.99
C MET A 28 -7.28 -4.38 -7.95
N PHE A 29 -6.11 -4.85 -8.38
CA PHE A 29 -5.14 -5.48 -7.47
C PHE A 29 -4.28 -4.40 -6.83
N ASP A 30 -4.62 -4.09 -5.57
CA ASP A 30 -4.04 -3.05 -4.73
C ASP A 30 -3.05 -3.70 -3.75
N VAL A 31 -1.75 -3.43 -3.91
CA VAL A 31 -0.71 -4.30 -3.36
C VAL A 31 0.29 -3.54 -2.51
N GLN A 32 0.43 -4.00 -1.25
CA GLN A 32 1.45 -3.56 -0.31
C GLN A 32 2.28 -4.75 0.19
N VAL A 33 3.36 -5.07 -0.54
CA VAL A 33 4.30 -6.14 -0.17
C VAL A 33 5.69 -5.61 0.20
N LYS A 34 6.00 -5.64 1.49
CA LYS A 34 7.27 -5.18 2.07
C LYS A 34 7.40 -5.67 3.50
N ARG A 35 8.56 -5.49 4.13
CA ARG A 35 8.73 -5.76 5.57
C ARG A 35 7.63 -5.06 6.38
N ILE A 36 7.10 -5.72 7.40
CA ILE A 36 6.11 -5.08 8.28
C ILE A 36 6.84 -4.23 9.30
N HIS A 37 6.60 -2.93 9.24
CA HIS A 37 7.21 -1.93 10.11
C HIS A 37 6.27 -0.73 10.20
N GLU A 38 6.18 -0.10 11.36
CA GLU A 38 5.27 1.05 11.57
C GLU A 38 5.49 2.20 10.55
N TYR A 39 6.74 2.58 10.24
CA TYR A 39 7.01 3.62 9.23
C TYR A 39 6.60 3.25 7.79
N LYS A 40 6.46 1.96 7.47
CA LYS A 40 5.99 1.49 6.15
C LYS A 40 4.46 1.54 6.04
N ARG A 41 3.79 1.89 7.14
CA ARG A 41 2.37 2.25 7.28
C ARG A 41 1.41 1.25 6.65
N GLN A 42 1.63 -0.05 6.84
CA GLN A 42 0.58 -1.04 6.60
C GLN A 42 -0.67 -0.76 7.45
N LEU A 43 -0.50 -0.10 8.60
CA LEU A 43 -1.61 0.39 9.41
C LEU A 43 -2.46 1.43 8.67
N LEU A 44 -1.84 2.42 8.00
CA LEU A 44 -2.56 3.41 7.19
C LEU A 44 -3.42 2.74 6.11
N ASN A 45 -2.87 1.76 5.40
CA ASN A 45 -3.63 1.00 4.42
C ASN A 45 -4.75 0.18 5.06
N ALA A 46 -4.50 -0.44 6.23
CA ALA A 46 -5.54 -1.15 6.99
C ALA A 46 -6.70 -0.23 7.39
N LEU A 47 -6.44 1.03 7.78
CA LEU A 47 -7.49 2.02 8.07
C LEU A 47 -8.29 2.35 6.80
N HIS A 48 -7.64 2.45 5.63
CA HIS A 48 -8.32 2.63 4.35
C HIS A 48 -9.21 1.43 3.97
N VAL A 49 -8.80 0.20 4.30
CA VAL A 49 -9.68 -0.98 4.13
C VAL A 49 -10.98 -0.81 4.94
N ILE A 50 -10.88 -0.37 6.19
CA ILE A 50 -12.06 -0.12 7.03
C ILE A 50 -12.91 1.03 6.47
N HIS A 51 -12.27 2.07 5.92
CA HIS A 51 -12.97 3.15 5.22
C HIS A 51 -13.78 2.64 4.02
N LEU A 52 -13.17 1.82 3.14
CA LEU A 52 -13.86 1.21 2.01
C LEU A 52 -15.02 0.31 2.46
N TYR A 53 -14.79 -0.52 3.47
CA TYR A 53 -15.84 -1.33 4.09
C TYR A 53 -17.01 -0.46 4.55
N ASN A 54 -16.74 0.63 5.27
CA ASN A 54 -17.77 1.56 5.74
C ASN A 54 -18.51 2.27 4.60
N ARG A 55 -17.83 2.63 3.50
CA ARG A 55 -18.46 3.20 2.30
C ARG A 55 -19.43 2.22 1.66
N ILE A 56 -19.01 0.96 1.46
CA ILE A 56 -19.86 -0.09 0.88
C ILE A 56 -21.09 -0.35 1.75
N LYS A 57 -20.92 -0.44 3.08
CA LYS A 57 -22.04 -0.67 4.01
C LYS A 57 -23.02 0.50 4.06
N ALA A 58 -22.55 1.73 3.87
CA ALA A 58 -23.41 2.92 3.87
C ALA A 58 -24.17 3.07 2.54
N ASN A 59 -23.49 2.84 1.41
CA ASN A 59 -24.07 2.87 0.09
C ASN A 59 -23.33 1.85 -0.80
N PRO A 60 -23.94 0.71 -1.13
CA PRO A 60 -23.29 -0.30 -1.97
C PRO A 60 -22.84 0.22 -3.33
N ASP A 61 -23.51 1.22 -3.89
CA ASP A 61 -23.19 1.78 -5.22
C ASP A 61 -22.06 2.84 -5.16
N SER A 62 -21.54 3.13 -3.96
CA SER A 62 -20.45 4.09 -3.76
C SER A 62 -19.07 3.57 -4.19
N ILE A 63 -18.94 2.28 -4.51
CA ILE A 63 -17.72 1.66 -5.03
C ILE A 63 -18.01 1.17 -6.44
N GLN A 64 -17.39 1.83 -7.42
CA GLN A 64 -17.51 1.46 -8.83
C GLN A 64 -16.36 0.55 -9.28
N VAL A 65 -15.23 0.60 -8.59
CA VAL A 65 -14.06 -0.27 -8.83
C VAL A 65 -13.94 -1.27 -7.69
N PRO A 66 -14.30 -2.55 -7.91
CA PRO A 66 -14.02 -3.60 -6.94
C PRO A 66 -12.52 -3.66 -6.63
N ARG A 67 -12.13 -3.96 -5.39
CA ARG A 67 -10.72 -4.03 -4.99
C ARG A 67 -10.35 -5.37 -4.36
N THR A 68 -9.16 -5.85 -4.71
CA THR A 68 -8.48 -6.92 -4.01
C THR A 68 -7.20 -6.37 -3.41
N ILE A 69 -7.22 -6.18 -2.08
CA ILE A 69 -6.11 -5.58 -1.33
C ILE A 69 -5.21 -6.70 -0.81
N LEU A 70 -3.97 -6.72 -1.29
CA LEU A 70 -2.98 -7.74 -1.00
C LEU A 70 -1.87 -7.16 -0.11
N PHE A 71 -1.80 -7.67 1.11
CA PHE A 71 -0.69 -7.47 2.01
C PHE A 71 0.29 -8.64 1.91
N GLY A 72 1.57 -8.36 2.10
CA GLY A 72 2.58 -9.40 2.23
C GLY A 72 3.84 -8.87 2.90
N GLY A 73 4.40 -9.65 3.82
CA GLY A 73 5.56 -9.21 4.57
C GLY A 73 5.85 -10.07 5.77
N LYS A 74 6.96 -9.77 6.43
CA LYS A 74 7.36 -10.38 7.70
C LYS A 74 7.66 -9.29 8.72
N ALA A 75 7.24 -9.51 9.95
CA ALA A 75 7.70 -8.74 11.11
C ALA A 75 8.93 -9.42 11.71
N ALA A 76 9.81 -8.64 12.35
CA ALA A 76 10.89 -9.22 13.15
C ALA A 76 10.31 -9.96 14.38
N PRO A 77 10.95 -11.04 14.87
CA PRO A 77 10.38 -11.89 15.92
C PRO A 77 9.98 -11.15 17.21
N GLY A 78 10.81 -10.18 17.64
CA GLY A 78 10.60 -9.36 18.83
C GLY A 78 9.88 -8.03 18.57
N TYR A 79 9.34 -7.81 17.36
CA TYR A 79 8.65 -6.56 17.04
C TYR A 79 7.15 -6.71 17.24
N ASP A 80 6.71 -6.57 18.49
CA ASP A 80 5.33 -6.86 18.88
C ASP A 80 4.30 -5.94 18.21
N LYS A 81 4.58 -4.63 18.07
CA LYS A 81 3.69 -3.71 17.34
C LYS A 81 3.50 -4.13 15.88
N ALA A 82 4.57 -4.50 15.19
CA ALA A 82 4.48 -4.99 13.81
C ALA A 82 3.67 -6.30 13.72
N LYS A 83 3.84 -7.23 14.67
CA LYS A 83 3.03 -8.46 14.75
C LYS A 83 1.56 -8.14 15.04
N LEU A 84 1.28 -7.15 15.87
CA LEU A 84 -0.07 -6.70 16.19
C LEU A 84 -0.76 -6.07 14.97
N ILE A 85 -0.02 -5.30 14.15
CA ILE A 85 -0.52 -4.80 12.85
C ILE A 85 -0.85 -5.96 11.91
N ILE A 86 -0.01 -7.00 11.81
CA ILE A 86 -0.34 -8.22 11.02
C ILE A 86 -1.63 -8.85 11.54
N LYS A 87 -1.79 -8.98 12.86
CA LYS A 87 -3.00 -9.54 13.46
C LYS A 87 -4.23 -8.70 13.14
N LEU A 88 -4.13 -7.38 13.23
CA LEU A 88 -5.22 -6.46 12.89
C LEU A 88 -5.64 -6.61 11.42
N ILE A 89 -4.69 -6.63 10.49
CA ILE A 89 -4.97 -6.82 9.05
C ILE A 89 -5.71 -8.14 8.81
N ASN A 90 -5.26 -9.25 9.41
CA ASN A 90 -5.91 -10.54 9.26
C ASN A 90 -7.32 -10.56 9.86
N ASN A 91 -7.53 -9.87 10.97
CA ASN A 91 -8.85 -9.78 11.60
C ASN A 91 -9.81 -8.89 10.79
N ILE A 92 -9.34 -7.78 10.23
CA ILE A 92 -10.09 -6.97 9.26
C ILE A 92 -10.45 -7.83 8.05
N ALA A 93 -9.49 -8.56 7.48
CA ALA A 93 -9.72 -9.44 6.34
C ALA A 93 -10.79 -10.49 6.63
N ARG A 94 -10.80 -11.09 7.82
CA ARG A 94 -11.84 -12.06 8.22
C ARG A 94 -13.23 -11.43 8.23
N VAL A 95 -13.37 -10.23 8.80
CA VAL A 95 -14.66 -9.52 8.85
C VAL A 95 -15.11 -9.13 7.45
N VAL A 96 -14.23 -8.50 6.67
CA VAL A 96 -14.55 -8.03 5.31
C VAL A 96 -14.91 -9.19 4.39
N ASN A 97 -14.11 -10.25 4.35
CA ASN A 97 -14.30 -11.36 3.40
C ASN A 97 -15.49 -12.26 3.75
N SER A 98 -15.99 -12.22 5.00
CA SER A 98 -17.16 -13.02 5.43
C SER A 98 -18.47 -12.24 5.41
N ASP A 99 -18.44 -10.92 5.23
CA ASP A 99 -19.64 -10.10 5.12
C ASP A 99 -20.25 -10.21 3.70
N LYS A 100 -21.45 -10.80 3.64
CA LYS A 100 -22.19 -11.03 2.40
C LYS A 100 -22.58 -9.72 1.70
N ASP A 101 -22.77 -8.64 2.43
CA ASP A 101 -23.13 -7.34 1.85
C ASP A 101 -21.95 -6.71 1.10
N ILE A 102 -20.71 -7.11 1.43
CA ILE A 102 -19.51 -6.69 0.73
C ILE A 102 -19.33 -7.47 -0.58
N GLY A 103 -19.60 -8.78 -0.54
CA GLY A 103 -19.53 -9.66 -1.70
C GLY A 103 -18.17 -9.60 -2.40
N ASP A 104 -18.19 -9.32 -3.71
CA ASP A 104 -17.00 -9.24 -4.57
C ASP A 104 -16.47 -7.82 -4.79
N LYS A 105 -17.02 -6.83 -4.07
CA LYS A 105 -16.60 -5.42 -4.17
C LYS A 105 -15.29 -5.15 -3.42
N LEU A 106 -15.02 -5.90 -2.35
CA LEU A 106 -13.79 -5.77 -1.58
C LEU A 106 -13.35 -7.14 -1.04
N LYS A 107 -12.12 -7.53 -1.38
CA LYS A 107 -11.42 -8.67 -0.79
C LYS A 107 -10.10 -8.20 -0.18
N VAL A 108 -9.73 -8.78 0.94
CA VAL A 108 -8.48 -8.46 1.64
C VAL A 108 -7.73 -9.76 1.93
N LEU A 109 -6.45 -9.81 1.60
CA LEU A 109 -5.63 -10.99 1.86
C LEU A 109 -4.27 -10.60 2.37
N PHE A 110 -3.85 -11.23 3.46
CA PHE A 110 -2.44 -11.24 3.87
C PHE A 110 -1.80 -12.53 3.34
N ILE A 111 -0.94 -12.43 2.32
CA ILE A 111 -0.25 -13.59 1.76
C ILE A 111 0.89 -13.99 2.72
N PRO A 112 0.81 -15.17 3.35
CA PRO A 112 1.79 -15.59 4.34
C PRO A 112 3.16 -15.86 3.70
N ASN A 113 4.21 -15.75 4.52
CA ASN A 113 5.59 -16.10 4.15
C ASN A 113 6.10 -15.43 2.86
N TYR A 114 5.80 -14.13 2.67
CA TYR A 114 6.30 -13.35 1.54
C TYR A 114 7.81 -13.58 1.27
N SER A 115 8.13 -13.86 0.02
CA SER A 115 9.45 -14.27 -0.47
C SER A 115 9.66 -13.78 -1.91
N VAL A 116 10.85 -14.00 -2.48
CA VAL A 116 11.13 -13.66 -3.88
C VAL A 116 10.19 -14.41 -4.84
N SER A 117 9.98 -15.72 -4.63
CA SER A 117 9.07 -16.51 -5.47
C SER A 117 7.61 -16.05 -5.42
N LEU A 118 7.17 -15.46 -4.29
CA LEU A 118 5.85 -14.83 -4.21
C LEU A 118 5.84 -13.47 -4.90
N ALA A 119 6.92 -12.69 -4.74
CA ALA A 119 7.08 -11.40 -5.42
C ALA A 119 6.99 -11.55 -6.94
N GLU A 120 7.60 -12.60 -7.51
CA GLU A 120 7.54 -12.92 -8.95
C GLU A 120 6.12 -13.18 -9.46
N LYS A 121 5.18 -13.60 -8.59
CA LYS A 121 3.77 -13.79 -8.95
C LYS A 121 2.95 -12.53 -8.72
N ILE A 122 3.24 -11.82 -7.62
CA ILE A 122 2.47 -10.67 -7.17
C ILE A 122 2.75 -9.45 -8.05
N ILE A 123 4.03 -9.12 -8.26
CA ILE A 123 4.44 -7.89 -8.93
C ILE A 123 3.86 -7.76 -10.36
N PRO A 124 3.92 -8.79 -11.22
CA PRO A 124 3.37 -8.68 -12.57
C PRO A 124 1.84 -8.55 -12.61
N ALA A 125 1.15 -9.00 -11.57
CA ALA A 125 -0.32 -8.99 -11.45
C ALA A 125 -0.86 -7.69 -10.83
N SER A 126 -0.05 -6.90 -10.14
CA SER A 126 -0.50 -5.70 -9.44
C SER A 126 -0.94 -4.59 -10.38
N ASP A 127 -2.07 -3.96 -10.06
CA ASP A 127 -2.54 -2.76 -10.74
C ASP A 127 -2.01 -1.51 -10.02
N LEU A 128 -2.15 -1.48 -8.69
CA LEU A 128 -1.71 -0.37 -7.84
C LEU A 128 -0.62 -0.86 -6.85
N SER A 129 0.41 -0.03 -6.67
CA SER A 129 1.57 -0.29 -5.83
C SER A 129 1.63 0.70 -4.67
N GLU A 130 1.44 0.20 -3.46
CA GLU A 130 1.40 0.98 -2.21
C GLU A 130 2.81 1.30 -1.68
N GLN A 131 3.24 2.55 -1.88
CA GLN A 131 4.56 3.07 -1.51
C GLN A 131 4.44 4.21 -0.49
N ILE A 132 3.73 3.89 0.59
CA ILE A 132 3.17 4.86 1.53
C ILE A 132 4.01 5.02 2.81
N SER A 133 5.33 4.93 2.75
CA SER A 133 6.15 5.18 3.95
C SER A 133 5.99 6.64 4.42
N THR A 134 6.17 6.94 5.71
CA THR A 134 6.21 8.35 6.15
C THR A 134 7.36 9.07 5.47
N ALA A 135 7.14 10.26 4.92
CA ALA A 135 8.18 10.98 4.19
C ALA A 135 9.43 11.24 5.03
N GLY A 136 10.60 11.03 4.42
CA GLY A 136 11.91 11.13 5.06
C GLY A 136 12.40 9.85 5.76
N LEU A 137 11.66 8.73 5.70
CA LEU A 137 12.04 7.48 6.39
C LEU A 137 12.43 6.32 5.45
N GLU A 138 12.03 6.34 4.19
CA GLU A 138 12.50 5.39 3.17
C GLU A 138 13.71 5.98 2.43
N ALA A 139 14.89 5.39 2.62
CA ALA A 139 16.09 5.87 1.94
C ALA A 139 16.04 5.68 0.41
N SER A 140 15.35 4.65 -0.07
CA SER A 140 15.19 4.36 -1.49
C SER A 140 13.94 3.50 -1.70
N GLY A 141 14.06 2.19 -1.49
CA GLY A 141 13.03 1.21 -1.82
C GLY A 141 13.20 0.71 -3.24
N THR A 142 13.23 -0.62 -3.42
CA THR A 142 13.39 -1.26 -4.74
C THR A 142 12.14 -2.02 -5.19
N GLY A 143 11.14 -2.14 -4.30
CA GLY A 143 9.85 -2.74 -4.63
C GLY A 143 9.06 -1.89 -5.61
N ASN A 144 8.99 -0.58 -5.35
CA ASN A 144 8.38 0.44 -6.22
C ASN A 144 8.94 0.38 -7.65
N MET A 145 10.26 0.25 -7.83
CA MET A 145 10.90 0.12 -9.14
C MET A 145 10.38 -1.10 -9.90
N LYS A 146 10.28 -2.26 -9.23
CA LYS A 146 9.78 -3.51 -9.83
C LYS A 146 8.31 -3.39 -10.23
N PHE A 147 7.50 -2.74 -9.41
CA PHE A 147 6.09 -2.49 -9.68
C PHE A 147 5.88 -1.59 -10.90
N ALA A 148 6.57 -0.45 -10.94
CA ALA A 148 6.51 0.48 -12.06
C ALA A 148 6.97 -0.19 -13.37
N LEU A 149 8.06 -0.97 -13.33
CA LEU A 149 8.53 -1.75 -14.47
C LEU A 149 7.54 -2.82 -14.95
N ASN A 150 6.65 -3.30 -14.08
CA ASN A 150 5.59 -4.24 -14.41
C ASN A 150 4.24 -3.55 -14.68
N GLY A 151 4.24 -2.22 -14.84
CA GLY A 151 3.07 -1.44 -15.21
C GLY A 151 2.04 -1.26 -14.09
N ALA A 152 2.41 -1.51 -12.83
CA ALA A 152 1.59 -1.07 -11.71
C ALA A 152 1.82 0.44 -11.50
N LEU A 153 0.74 1.20 -11.28
CA LEU A 153 0.85 2.61 -10.93
C LEU A 153 1.17 2.75 -9.44
N THR A 154 2.03 3.70 -9.09
CA THR A 154 2.38 3.96 -7.69
C THR A 154 1.37 4.91 -7.08
N ILE A 155 0.89 4.58 -5.88
CA ILE A 155 0.38 5.54 -4.91
C ILE A 155 1.38 5.62 -3.77
N GLY A 156 1.83 6.82 -3.41
CA GLY A 156 2.93 6.94 -2.47
C GLY A 156 3.17 8.35 -1.97
N THR A 157 4.01 8.43 -0.95
CA THR A 157 4.56 9.71 -0.46
C THR A 157 5.72 10.15 -1.31
N LEU A 158 6.05 11.44 -1.21
CA LEU A 158 7.26 12.02 -1.80
C LEU A 158 8.49 11.64 -0.96
N ASP A 159 8.90 10.37 -1.05
CA ASP A 159 9.96 9.77 -0.23
C ASP A 159 10.77 8.73 -1.00
N GLY A 160 12.04 8.56 -0.62
CA GLY A 160 12.96 7.59 -1.23
C GLY A 160 12.94 7.62 -2.76
N ALA A 161 12.89 6.44 -3.38
CA ALA A 161 12.88 6.31 -4.83
C ALA A 161 11.54 6.73 -5.46
N ASN A 162 10.47 7.03 -4.70
CA ASN A 162 9.27 7.60 -5.31
C ASN A 162 9.52 8.99 -5.91
N VAL A 163 10.46 9.75 -5.34
CA VAL A 163 10.89 11.06 -5.87
C VAL A 163 11.51 10.85 -7.26
N GLU A 164 12.47 9.94 -7.37
CA GLU A 164 13.10 9.64 -8.66
C GLU A 164 12.09 9.04 -9.65
N ILE A 165 11.14 8.21 -9.19
CA ILE A 165 10.11 7.65 -10.07
C ILE A 165 9.23 8.79 -10.61
N LEU A 166 8.80 9.73 -9.76
CA LEU A 166 8.05 10.91 -10.16
C LEU A 166 8.78 11.71 -11.25
N GLU A 167 10.08 11.97 -11.06
CA GLU A 167 10.92 12.66 -12.04
C GLU A 167 10.94 11.94 -13.40
N GLU A 168 11.09 10.61 -13.40
CA GLU A 168 11.18 9.83 -14.64
C GLU A 168 9.82 9.67 -15.34
N VAL A 169 8.76 9.34 -14.60
CA VAL A 169 7.45 9.03 -15.19
C VAL A 169 6.62 10.28 -15.45
N GLY A 170 6.88 11.36 -14.72
CA GLY A 170 6.14 12.62 -14.72
C GLY A 170 4.91 12.60 -13.82
N ASP A 171 4.56 13.77 -13.28
CA ASP A 171 3.48 13.98 -12.27
C ASP A 171 2.14 13.36 -12.66
N ASP A 172 1.80 13.35 -13.95
CA ASP A 172 0.55 12.76 -14.43
C ASP A 172 0.50 11.23 -14.30
N ASN A 173 1.62 10.54 -14.09
CA ASN A 173 1.69 9.08 -14.20
C ASN A 173 1.95 8.36 -12.85
N ILE A 174 1.82 9.08 -11.74
CA ILE A 174 1.98 8.58 -10.37
C ILE A 174 1.04 9.34 -9.43
N PHE A 175 0.56 8.69 -8.37
CA PHE A 175 -0.35 9.30 -7.40
C PHE A 175 0.42 9.66 -6.12
N ILE A 176 0.92 10.89 -6.03
CA ILE A 176 1.64 11.38 -4.85
C ILE A 176 0.67 12.04 -3.87
N PHE A 177 0.85 11.74 -2.58
CA PHE A 177 0.03 12.25 -1.50
C PHE A 177 0.85 12.48 -0.22
N GLY A 178 0.24 13.14 0.75
CA GLY A 178 0.70 13.28 2.12
C GLY A 178 1.70 14.41 2.32
N LEU A 179 2.16 14.51 3.56
CA LEU A 179 3.18 15.46 3.99
C LEU A 179 4.53 15.17 3.31
N LYS A 180 5.26 16.24 2.98
CA LYS A 180 6.65 16.19 2.55
C LYS A 180 7.60 16.00 3.74
N ALA A 181 8.83 15.58 3.48
CA ALA A 181 9.81 15.29 4.52
C ALA A 181 10.13 16.50 5.41
N ASP A 182 10.20 17.71 4.84
CA ASP A 182 10.40 18.97 5.55
C ASP A 182 9.18 19.35 6.41
N GLU A 183 7.97 19.12 5.90
CA GLU A 183 6.72 19.32 6.65
C GLU A 183 6.62 18.35 7.84
N VAL A 184 6.96 17.06 7.65
CA VAL A 184 7.05 16.07 8.73
C VAL A 184 8.07 16.51 9.79
N ALA A 185 9.25 16.97 9.37
CA ALA A 185 10.27 17.44 10.30
C ALA A 185 9.81 18.67 11.09
N TYR A 186 9.18 19.64 10.41
CA TYR A 186 8.63 20.84 11.04
C TYR A 186 7.53 20.51 12.05
N MET A 187 6.60 19.62 11.70
CA MET A 187 5.51 19.21 12.59
C MET A 187 6.01 18.47 13.83
N LYS A 188 7.04 17.62 13.69
CA LYS A 188 7.69 16.97 14.84
C LYS A 188 8.27 18.00 15.80
N GLN A 189 8.92 19.05 15.28
CA GLN A 189 9.53 20.11 16.10
C GLN A 189 8.48 21.04 16.72
N SER A 190 7.38 21.29 16.02
CA SER A 190 6.34 22.24 16.42
C SER A 190 5.27 21.64 17.33
N GLY A 191 5.39 20.35 17.70
CA GLY A 191 4.45 19.68 18.60
C GLY A 191 3.21 19.12 17.91
N TYR A 192 3.39 18.25 16.92
CA TYR A 192 2.31 17.49 16.28
C TYR A 192 1.35 16.87 17.30
N SER A 193 0.05 17.11 17.10
CA SER A 193 -1.04 16.62 17.94
C SER A 193 -1.96 15.70 17.13
N PRO A 194 -1.83 14.36 17.25
CA PRO A 194 -2.62 13.41 16.46
C PRO A 194 -4.13 13.52 16.73
N ILE A 195 -4.49 13.84 17.98
CA ILE A 195 -5.89 13.98 18.42
C ILE A 195 -6.62 15.09 17.66
N GLU A 196 -5.92 16.13 17.18
CA GLU A 196 -6.55 17.18 16.37
C GLU A 196 -7.02 16.65 15.01
N TYR A 197 -6.26 15.75 14.40
CA TYR A 197 -6.62 15.12 13.13
C TYR A 197 -7.79 14.16 13.32
N TYR A 198 -7.77 13.38 14.41
CA TYR A 198 -8.89 12.56 14.82
C TYR A 198 -10.18 13.38 15.02
N ASN A 199 -10.12 14.48 15.77
CA ASN A 199 -11.29 15.30 16.08
C ASN A 199 -11.89 16.00 14.85
N LYS A 200 -11.09 16.26 13.82
CA LYS A 200 -11.53 16.92 12.57
C LYS A 200 -12.05 15.94 11.51
N SER A 201 -11.81 14.64 11.66
CA SER A 201 -12.18 13.62 10.66
C SER A 201 -13.22 12.65 11.20
N GLU A 202 -14.43 12.73 10.64
CA GLU A 202 -15.49 11.75 10.90
C GLU A 202 -15.09 10.33 10.43
N ASN A 203 -14.29 10.24 9.36
CA ASN A 203 -13.79 8.96 8.88
C ASN A 203 -12.88 8.30 9.93
N LEU A 204 -11.89 9.03 10.45
CA LEU A 204 -10.98 8.54 11.48
C LEU A 204 -11.75 8.15 12.74
N GLN A 205 -12.70 8.99 13.19
CA GLN A 205 -13.56 8.67 14.34
C GLN A 205 -14.29 7.35 14.15
N LYS A 206 -14.98 7.17 13.03
CA LYS A 206 -15.73 5.95 12.75
C LYS A 206 -14.81 4.72 12.69
N ILE A 207 -13.66 4.84 12.03
CA ILE A 207 -12.71 3.74 11.85
C ILE A 207 -12.08 3.32 13.18
N LEU A 208 -11.58 4.27 13.97
CA LEU A 208 -10.93 3.97 15.24
C LEU A 208 -11.95 3.48 16.27
N ASN A 209 -13.18 4.00 16.28
CA ASN A 209 -14.26 3.47 17.12
C ASN A 209 -14.58 2.01 16.80
N MET A 210 -14.57 1.58 15.53
CA MET A 210 -14.78 0.17 15.19
C MET A 210 -13.68 -0.75 15.77
N ILE A 211 -12.43 -0.28 15.77
CA ILE A 211 -11.32 -1.03 16.38
C ILE A 211 -11.48 -1.04 17.91
N GLN A 212 -11.77 0.12 18.52
CA GLN A 212 -11.96 0.26 19.97
C GLN A 212 -13.14 -0.56 20.51
N TYR A 213 -14.25 -0.61 19.77
CA TYR A 213 -15.42 -1.44 20.09
C TYR A 213 -15.27 -2.91 19.69
N ASN A 214 -14.05 -3.35 19.38
CA ASN A 214 -13.69 -4.75 19.16
C ASN A 214 -14.45 -5.42 18.00
N ILE A 215 -14.88 -4.65 16.99
CA ILE A 215 -15.52 -5.20 15.80
C ILE A 215 -14.61 -6.24 15.12
N PHE A 216 -13.29 -5.98 15.13
CA PHE A 216 -12.26 -6.86 14.58
C PHE A 216 -11.62 -7.78 15.63
N SER A 217 -12.10 -7.82 16.86
CA SER A 217 -11.48 -8.60 17.95
C SER A 217 -12.49 -9.12 18.97
N LYS A 218 -13.69 -9.52 18.51
CA LYS A 218 -14.79 -10.00 19.38
C LYS A 218 -14.37 -11.05 20.40
N ASN A 219 -13.43 -11.94 20.04
CA ASN A 219 -12.94 -13.03 20.89
C ASN A 219 -11.71 -12.65 21.74
N GLU A 220 -11.12 -11.48 21.50
CA GLU A 220 -9.96 -10.95 22.24
C GLU A 220 -10.13 -9.44 22.47
N PRO A 221 -11.13 -9.00 23.26
CA PRO A 221 -11.39 -7.58 23.46
C PRO A 221 -10.17 -6.84 24.04
N GLY A 222 -9.93 -5.62 23.56
CA GLY A 222 -8.81 -4.79 24.00
C GLY A 222 -7.45 -5.15 23.39
N VAL A 223 -7.33 -6.22 22.60
CA VAL A 223 -6.05 -6.65 22.00
C VAL A 223 -5.40 -5.57 21.13
N PHE A 224 -6.19 -4.67 20.54
CA PHE A 224 -5.70 -3.57 19.69
C PHE A 224 -5.67 -2.21 20.40
N GLN A 225 -5.89 -2.15 21.72
CA GLN A 225 -5.94 -0.88 22.46
C GLN A 225 -4.62 -0.11 22.33
N SER A 226 -3.47 -0.80 22.37
CA SER A 226 -2.17 -0.16 22.18
C SER A 226 -2.00 0.52 20.82
N ILE A 227 -2.60 0.00 19.75
CA ILE A 227 -2.62 0.66 18.43
C ILE A 227 -3.43 1.96 18.50
N ILE A 228 -4.56 1.96 19.20
CA ILE A 228 -5.41 3.14 19.36
C ILE A 228 -4.70 4.21 20.20
N ASP A 229 -4.12 3.81 21.33
CA ASP A 229 -3.37 4.71 22.20
C ASP A 229 -2.18 5.33 21.46
N ASP A 230 -1.43 4.51 20.71
CA ASP A 230 -0.34 4.99 19.87
C ASP A 230 -0.83 6.02 18.85
N LEU A 231 -1.93 5.75 18.13
CA LEU A 231 -2.46 6.66 17.12
C LEU A 231 -3.00 7.97 17.69
N LEU A 232 -3.68 7.94 18.84
CA LEU A 232 -4.33 9.13 19.40
C LEU A 232 -3.37 10.01 20.22
N HIS A 233 -2.30 9.43 20.77
CA HIS A 233 -1.40 10.15 21.66
C HIS A 233 -0.01 10.44 21.07
N VAL A 234 0.51 9.57 20.20
CA VAL A 234 1.91 9.67 19.75
C VAL A 234 2.03 9.80 18.24
N ASP A 235 1.42 8.87 17.49
CA ASP A 235 1.46 8.72 16.04
C ASP A 235 2.79 9.14 15.40
N ASN A 236 3.87 8.45 15.81
CA ASN A 236 5.26 8.73 15.36
C ASN A 236 5.45 8.80 13.83
N TYR A 237 4.51 8.21 13.09
CA TYR A 237 4.57 7.97 11.66
C TYR A 237 3.48 8.72 10.88
N PHE A 238 2.79 9.66 11.51
CA PHE A 238 1.85 10.57 10.82
C PHE A 238 0.76 9.81 10.07
N VAL A 239 0.29 8.70 10.64
CA VAL A 239 -0.80 7.89 10.07
C VAL A 239 -2.09 8.69 10.05
N LEU A 240 -2.42 9.41 11.12
CA LEU A 240 -3.65 10.21 11.19
C LEU A 240 -3.53 11.48 10.34
N ALA A 241 -2.36 12.11 10.34
CA ALA A 241 -2.12 13.34 9.57
C ALA A 241 -2.28 13.12 8.06
N ASP A 242 -1.76 12.01 7.52
CA ASP A 242 -1.84 11.72 6.08
C ASP A 242 -3.15 11.05 5.67
N PHE A 243 -4.00 10.63 6.60
CA PHE A 243 -5.14 9.76 6.30
C PHE A 243 -6.14 10.36 5.30
N GLU A 244 -6.57 11.61 5.51
CA GLU A 244 -7.56 12.27 4.64
C GLU A 244 -6.99 12.51 3.23
N ASN A 245 -5.71 12.87 3.14
CA ASN A 245 -5.05 13.06 1.85
C ASN A 245 -4.86 11.72 1.12
N TYR A 246 -4.55 10.66 1.86
CA TYR A 246 -4.46 9.30 1.34
C TYR A 246 -5.79 8.82 0.74
N ILE A 247 -6.91 8.91 1.48
CA ILE A 247 -8.21 8.45 0.96
C ILE A 247 -8.69 9.33 -0.22
N SER A 248 -8.40 10.63 -0.21
CA SER A 248 -8.70 11.53 -1.33
C SER A 248 -7.92 11.14 -2.58
N THR A 249 -6.66 10.75 -2.43
CA THR A 249 -5.83 10.26 -3.54
C THR A 249 -6.29 8.88 -4.02
N GLN A 250 -6.74 8.01 -3.12
CA GLN A 250 -7.35 6.72 -3.47
C GLN A 250 -8.65 6.88 -4.28
N LEU A 251 -9.40 7.96 -4.07
CA LEU A 251 -10.55 8.31 -4.93
C LEU A 251 -10.11 8.69 -6.35
N LEU A 252 -9.02 9.44 -6.49
CA LEU A 252 -8.45 9.77 -7.80
C LEU A 252 -7.95 8.51 -8.53
N VAL A 253 -7.35 7.56 -7.80
CA VAL A 253 -6.99 6.24 -8.32
C VAL A 253 -8.23 5.51 -8.85
N GLU A 254 -9.32 5.47 -8.07
CA GLU A 254 -10.60 4.85 -8.47
C GLU A 254 -11.14 5.46 -9.76
N GLN A 255 -11.22 6.79 -9.83
CA GLN A 255 -11.68 7.52 -11.02
C GLN A 255 -10.80 7.24 -12.24
N THR A 256 -9.48 7.23 -12.07
CA THR A 256 -8.55 6.95 -13.17
C THR A 256 -8.64 5.49 -13.63
N TYR A 257 -8.89 4.54 -12.72
CA TYR A 257 -9.00 3.13 -13.06
C TYR A 257 -10.27 2.79 -13.86
N LEU A 258 -11.32 3.61 -13.75
CA LEU A 258 -12.52 3.51 -14.58
C LEU A 258 -12.24 3.90 -16.03
N ASP A 259 -11.42 4.93 -16.27
CA ASP A 259 -10.89 5.24 -17.59
C ASP A 259 -9.74 4.30 -17.95
N LYS A 260 -10.09 3.14 -18.51
CA LYS A 260 -9.12 2.14 -18.94
C LYS A 260 -8.09 2.68 -19.94
N GLN A 261 -8.46 3.61 -20.82
CA GLN A 261 -7.51 4.13 -21.80
C GLN A 261 -6.44 4.98 -21.09
N SER A 262 -6.87 5.88 -20.21
CA SER A 262 -5.98 6.71 -19.40
C SER A 262 -5.09 5.86 -18.49
N TRP A 263 -5.67 4.90 -17.76
CA TRP A 263 -4.93 3.99 -16.88
C TRP A 263 -3.84 3.23 -17.64
N ASN A 264 -4.18 2.62 -18.78
CA ASN A 264 -3.21 1.85 -19.56
C ASN A 264 -2.12 2.73 -20.16
N LYS A 265 -2.45 3.97 -20.59
CA LYS A 265 -1.44 4.92 -21.06
C LYS A 265 -0.44 5.25 -19.94
N LYS A 266 -0.91 5.58 -18.74
CA LYS A 266 -0.05 5.86 -17.58
C LYS A 266 0.83 4.65 -17.23
N SER A 267 0.25 3.44 -17.27
CA SER A 267 0.94 2.17 -17.01
C SER A 267 2.08 1.92 -18.01
N ILE A 268 1.82 2.10 -19.31
CA ILE A 268 2.83 1.94 -20.36
C ILE A 268 3.95 2.98 -20.21
N LEU A 269 3.60 4.23 -19.88
CA LEU A 269 4.60 5.29 -19.66
C LEU A 269 5.50 5.00 -18.45
N ASN A 270 4.96 4.40 -17.38
CA ASN A 270 5.77 3.93 -16.26
C ASN A 270 6.80 2.90 -16.76
N VAL A 271 6.35 1.85 -17.46
CA VAL A 271 7.25 0.81 -18.00
C VAL A 271 8.33 1.41 -18.90
N ALA A 272 7.95 2.33 -19.79
CA ALA A 272 8.86 2.92 -20.77
C ALA A 272 9.90 3.88 -20.16
N ARG A 273 9.60 4.50 -19.01
CA ARG A 273 10.42 5.56 -18.42
C ARG A 273 11.24 5.13 -17.21
N ILE A 274 11.03 3.92 -16.70
CA ILE A 274 11.71 3.43 -15.47
C ILE A 274 13.12 2.84 -15.73
N GLY A 275 13.69 3.01 -16.94
CA GLY A 275 14.96 2.41 -17.33
C GLY A 275 16.15 2.79 -16.44
N LYS A 276 16.12 4.00 -15.86
CA LYS A 276 17.10 4.49 -14.86
C LYS A 276 17.30 3.53 -13.68
N PHE A 277 16.28 2.75 -13.35
CA PHE A 277 16.29 1.87 -12.18
C PHE A 277 16.87 0.48 -12.44
N SER A 278 17.47 0.24 -13.61
CA SER A 278 18.24 -0.99 -13.86
C SER A 278 19.44 -1.08 -12.92
N SER A 279 19.66 -2.26 -12.32
CA SER A 279 20.85 -2.52 -11.52
C SER A 279 22.14 -2.43 -12.35
N ASP A 280 22.07 -2.64 -13.66
CA ASP A 280 23.25 -2.51 -14.54
C ASP A 280 23.81 -1.08 -14.53
N ARG A 281 22.92 -0.07 -14.45
CA ARG A 281 23.32 1.33 -14.27
C ARG A 281 24.05 1.50 -12.95
N THR A 282 23.45 1.04 -11.85
CA THR A 282 24.04 1.13 -10.51
C THR A 282 25.40 0.45 -10.47
N ILE A 283 25.53 -0.77 -10.99
CA ILE A 283 26.81 -1.51 -11.03
C ILE A 283 27.84 -0.77 -11.90
N SER A 284 27.43 -0.19 -13.03
CA SER A 284 28.33 0.60 -13.88
C SER A 284 28.84 1.86 -13.17
N GLU A 285 28.00 2.57 -12.41
CA GLU A 285 28.39 3.74 -11.62
C GLU A 285 29.34 3.35 -10.48
N TYR A 286 29.03 2.28 -9.73
CA TYR A 286 29.92 1.76 -8.70
C TYR A 286 31.28 1.33 -9.26
N ALA A 287 31.28 0.62 -10.39
CA ALA A 287 32.49 0.16 -11.06
C ALA A 287 33.40 1.33 -11.48
N LYS A 288 32.79 2.40 -12.00
CA LYS A 288 33.51 3.58 -12.48
C LYS A 288 33.97 4.49 -11.34
N ASP A 289 33.04 4.87 -10.46
CA ASP A 289 33.22 6.00 -9.54
C ASP A 289 33.75 5.59 -8.15
N ILE A 290 33.63 4.31 -7.78
CA ILE A 290 34.07 3.80 -6.46
C ILE A 290 35.12 2.70 -6.58
N TRP A 291 34.85 1.64 -7.35
CA TRP A 291 35.76 0.49 -7.44
C TRP A 291 36.91 0.71 -8.42
N HIS A 292 36.74 1.64 -9.37
CA HIS A 292 37.69 1.96 -10.44
C HIS A 292 38.11 0.71 -11.25
N ILE A 293 37.14 -0.14 -11.59
CA ILE A 293 37.34 -1.34 -12.39
C ILE A 293 36.76 -1.17 -13.81
N SER A 294 37.28 -1.94 -14.76
CA SER A 294 36.79 -1.98 -16.15
C SER A 294 36.39 -3.41 -16.53
N PRO A 295 35.46 -3.58 -17.50
CA PRO A 295 35.07 -4.90 -17.98
C PRO A 295 36.28 -5.71 -18.44
N TYR A 296 36.45 -6.91 -17.89
CA TYR A 296 37.46 -7.86 -18.34
C TYR A 296 36.84 -8.75 -19.42
N LYS A 297 37.31 -8.60 -20.67
CA LYS A 297 36.95 -9.52 -21.74
C LYS A 297 37.73 -10.82 -21.56
N ILE A 298 36.99 -11.91 -21.34
CA ILE A 298 37.50 -13.29 -21.35
C ILE A 298 37.62 -13.76 -22.80
#